data_AF-A0A6V8N7S9-F1
#
_entry.id   AF-A0A6V8N7S9-F1
#
_cell.length_a   1.000
_cell.length_b   1.000
_cell.length_c   1.000
_cell.angle_alpha   90.00
_cell.angle_beta   90.00
_cell.angle_gamma   90.00
#
_symmetry.space_group_name_H-M   'P 1'
#
loop_
_entity.id
_entity.type
_entity.pdbx_description
1 polymer ?
#
loop_
_entity_poly.entity_id
_entity_poly.type
_entity_poly.pdbx_seq_one_letter_code
_entity_poly.pdbx_strand_id
1 'polypeptide(L)'
;MKTGIKNVVRHCFALALVVSLVGAGSVFAADLPIQNDTGKTLQEMPVLTGAQWQVLQPDAKVAFIWGIGHVVTIEENVIQKHPELKRVGFTAKLAEGLKGVSMDTIIQRVDGFYRDHPEDGDLPVLGVIWAQLVRPNLKAGIADRPFASSTGP
;
A
#
# COMPACT_ATOMS: atom_id res chain seq x y z
N MET A 1 -5.62 -82.44 -1.41
CA MET A 1 -6.89 -82.28 -2.13
C MET A 1 -7.04 -80.81 -2.49
N LYS A 2 -6.96 -80.51 -3.79
CA LYS A 2 -7.46 -79.36 -4.56
C LYS A 2 -7.00 -77.93 -4.16
N THR A 3 -6.13 -77.31 -4.96
CA THR A 3 -6.42 -76.49 -6.17
C THR A 3 -6.75 -75.04 -5.81
N GLY A 4 -5.79 -74.13 -6.02
CA GLY A 4 -5.97 -72.68 -5.82
C GLY A 4 -4.69 -71.85 -5.97
N ILE A 5 -3.52 -72.51 -5.99
CA ILE A 5 -2.23 -71.93 -6.38
C ILE A 5 -2.18 -71.94 -7.90
N LYS A 6 -2.29 -70.78 -8.59
CA LYS A 6 -1.54 -70.45 -9.84
C LYS A 6 -1.95 -69.18 -10.62
N ASN A 7 -3.11 -68.53 -10.40
CA ASN A 7 -3.59 -67.55 -11.41
C ASN A 7 -3.77 -66.07 -11.01
N VAL A 8 -3.30 -65.61 -9.84
CA VAL A 8 -3.28 -64.16 -9.50
C VAL A 8 -1.83 -63.65 -9.42
N VAL A 9 -0.97 -64.11 -10.33
CA VAL A 9 0.43 -63.67 -10.48
C VAL A 9 0.61 -62.81 -11.75
N ARG A 10 -0.48 -62.49 -12.46
CA ARG A 10 -0.40 -61.72 -13.71
C ARG A 10 -1.35 -60.54 -13.62
N HIS A 11 -0.76 -59.34 -13.66
CA HIS A 11 -1.42 -58.02 -13.76
C HIS A 11 -1.82 -57.37 -12.43
N CYS A 12 -0.83 -56.80 -11.75
CA CYS A 12 -0.81 -55.38 -11.35
C CYS A 12 0.48 -55.11 -10.58
N PHE A 13 1.60 -55.27 -11.29
CA PHE A 13 2.92 -54.82 -10.87
C PHE A 13 3.06 -53.36 -11.33
N ALA A 14 2.66 -52.41 -10.49
CA ALA A 14 2.86 -50.96 -10.60
C ALA A 14 1.92 -50.33 -9.55
N LEU A 15 2.32 -49.50 -8.60
CA LEU A 15 3.52 -48.69 -8.45
C LEU A 15 3.56 -48.34 -6.95
N ALA A 16 4.67 -48.61 -6.29
CA ALA A 16 4.94 -48.08 -4.96
C ALA A 16 5.33 -46.60 -5.10
N LEU A 17 4.74 -45.72 -4.29
CA LEU A 17 5.38 -44.44 -3.97
C LEU A 17 5.05 -44.05 -2.53
N VAL A 18 6.00 -44.34 -1.65
CA VAL A 18 6.15 -43.70 -0.35
C VAL A 18 6.73 -42.31 -0.60
N VAL A 19 6.08 -41.25 -0.14
CA VAL A 19 6.71 -39.93 0.02
C VAL A 19 6.46 -39.44 1.44
N SER A 20 7.57 -39.05 2.04
CA SER A 20 7.82 -38.87 3.45
C SER A 20 7.11 -37.67 4.08
N LEU A 21 6.80 -37.85 5.35
CA LEU A 21 6.48 -36.82 6.33
C LEU A 21 7.68 -35.86 6.47
N VAL A 22 7.49 -34.58 6.12
CA VAL A 22 8.35 -33.48 6.59
C VAL A 22 7.43 -32.38 7.09
N GLY A 23 7.45 -32.17 8.40
CA GLY A 23 6.89 -30.98 9.02
C GLY A 23 7.70 -29.76 8.59
N ALA A 24 7.03 -28.82 7.95
CA ALA A 24 7.37 -27.41 7.99
C ALA A 24 6.07 -26.71 8.37
N GLY A 25 6.07 -25.99 9.49
CA GLY A 25 4.91 -25.22 9.89
C GLY A 25 4.54 -24.25 8.78
N SER A 26 3.41 -24.47 8.14
CA SER A 26 2.77 -23.44 7.33
C SER A 26 2.38 -22.33 8.29
N VAL A 27 3.21 -21.30 8.39
CA VAL A 27 2.76 -19.98 8.80
C VAL A 27 1.69 -19.62 7.79
N PHE A 28 0.42 -19.72 8.18
CA PHE A 28 -0.65 -19.14 7.39
C PHE A 28 -0.42 -17.64 7.39
N ALA A 29 0.12 -17.13 6.28
CA ALA A 29 -0.12 -15.77 5.87
C ALA A 29 -1.65 -15.61 5.87
N ALA A 30 -2.18 -14.88 6.85
CA ALA A 30 -3.54 -14.40 6.73
C ALA A 30 -3.52 -13.36 5.62
N ASP A 31 -3.66 -13.82 4.38
CA ASP A 31 -4.04 -13.01 3.24
C ASP A 31 -5.33 -12.30 3.65
N LEU A 32 -5.23 -11.01 3.98
CA LEU A 32 -6.40 -10.16 3.95
C LEU A 32 -6.92 -10.25 2.51
N PRO A 33 -8.19 -10.60 2.28
CA PRO A 33 -8.72 -10.66 0.93
C PRO A 33 -8.61 -9.24 0.36
N ILE A 34 -7.66 -9.02 -0.55
CA ILE A 34 -7.73 -7.91 -1.48
C ILE A 34 -9.04 -8.13 -2.20
N GLN A 35 -10.06 -7.32 -1.90
CA GLN A 35 -11.29 -7.31 -2.67
C GLN A 35 -10.89 -6.88 -4.07
N ASN A 36 -10.64 -7.85 -4.95
CA ASN A 36 -10.26 -7.65 -6.33
C ASN A 36 -11.51 -7.25 -7.11
N ASP A 37 -11.98 -6.03 -6.85
CA ASP A 37 -13.16 -5.47 -7.47
C ASP A 37 -12.77 -4.81 -8.80
N THR A 38 -12.16 -5.60 -9.69
CA THR A 38 -11.76 -5.18 -11.05
C THR A 38 -12.97 -4.85 -11.93
N GLY A 39 -14.18 -5.10 -11.44
CA GLY A 39 -15.45 -4.65 -12.00
C GLY A 39 -15.87 -3.24 -11.56
N LYS A 40 -15.25 -2.63 -10.54
CA LYS A 40 -15.48 -1.22 -10.21
C LYS A 40 -15.00 -0.35 -11.35
N THR A 41 -15.90 0.49 -11.84
CA THR A 41 -15.52 1.59 -12.71
C THR A 41 -14.55 2.49 -11.93
N LEU A 42 -13.46 2.94 -12.57
CA LEU A 42 -12.43 3.81 -11.97
C LEU A 42 -12.99 5.12 -11.38
N GLN A 43 -14.29 5.38 -11.57
CA GLN A 43 -15.02 6.54 -11.08
C GLN A 43 -15.08 6.63 -9.56
N GLU A 44 -15.04 5.52 -8.80
CA GLU A 44 -15.09 5.57 -7.33
C GLU A 44 -14.11 4.60 -6.68
N MET A 45 -12.91 5.11 -6.36
CA MET A 45 -11.97 4.40 -5.48
C MET A 45 -12.25 4.75 -4.02
N PRO A 46 -12.34 3.76 -3.13
CA PRO A 46 -12.54 4.02 -1.72
C PRO A 46 -11.36 4.81 -1.15
N VAL A 47 -11.66 5.78 -0.28
CA VAL A 47 -10.63 6.54 0.44
C VAL A 47 -9.97 5.61 1.45
N LEU A 48 -8.64 5.50 1.39
CA LEU A 48 -7.87 4.73 2.36
C LEU A 48 -7.87 5.44 3.72
N THR A 49 -8.45 4.80 4.74
CA THR A 49 -8.52 5.33 6.11
C THR A 49 -7.43 4.76 7.02
N GLY A 50 -7.27 5.34 8.21
CA GLY A 50 -6.34 4.86 9.24
C GLY A 50 -6.63 3.44 9.72
N ALA A 51 -7.90 3.10 9.91
CA ALA A 51 -8.32 1.76 10.34
C ALA A 51 -7.87 0.70 9.33
N GLN A 52 -8.01 0.99 8.03
CA GLN A 52 -7.52 0.11 6.96
C GLN A 52 -5.99 0.09 6.93
N TRP A 53 -5.35 1.27 7.04
CA TRP A 53 -3.90 1.41 7.03
C TRP A 53 -3.21 0.57 8.12
N GLN A 54 -3.74 0.58 9.35
CA GLN A 54 -3.15 -0.14 10.48
C GLN A 54 -3.10 -1.66 10.28
N VAL A 55 -3.98 -2.21 9.45
CA VAL A 55 -4.00 -3.65 9.14
C VAL A 55 -3.35 -4.00 7.81
N LEU A 56 -2.92 -3.01 7.01
CA LEU A 56 -2.23 -3.27 5.75
C LEU A 56 -0.88 -3.96 5.97
N GLN A 57 -0.56 -4.89 5.08
CA GLN A 57 0.76 -5.47 4.99
C GLN A 57 1.81 -4.40 4.65
N PRO A 58 3.08 -4.54 5.10
CA PRO A 58 4.13 -3.55 4.83
C PRO A 58 4.28 -3.20 3.35
N ASP A 59 4.27 -4.20 2.47
CA ASP A 59 4.42 -3.98 1.02
C ASP A 59 3.25 -3.18 0.42
N ALA A 60 2.03 -3.32 0.96
CA ALA A 60 0.88 -2.54 0.51
C ALA A 60 1.01 -1.07 0.92
N LYS A 61 1.57 -0.78 2.11
CA LYS A 61 1.89 0.58 2.53
C LYS A 61 2.95 1.19 1.61
N VAL A 62 4.01 0.45 1.31
CA VAL A 62 5.05 0.88 0.35
C VAL A 62 4.44 1.18 -1.02
N ALA A 63 3.61 0.27 -1.55
CA ALA A 63 2.94 0.45 -2.85
C ALA A 63 2.05 1.70 -2.89
N PHE A 64 1.32 1.99 -1.81
CA PHE A 64 0.49 3.18 -1.71
C PHE A 64 1.33 4.47 -1.74
N ILE A 65 2.40 4.54 -0.94
CA ILE A 65 3.30 5.70 -0.92
C ILE A 65 4.03 5.88 -2.26
N TRP A 66 4.46 4.79 -2.88
CA TRP A 66 5.05 4.80 -4.22
C TRP A 66 4.06 5.30 -5.27
N GLY A 67 2.79 4.89 -5.17
CA GLY A 67 1.69 5.38 -6.00
C GLY A 67 1.50 6.90 -5.91
N ILE A 68 1.60 7.48 -4.70
CA ILE A 68 1.58 8.95 -4.52
C ILE A 68 2.74 9.60 -5.27
N GLY A 69 3.96 9.05 -5.14
CA GLY A 69 5.14 9.54 -5.86
C GLY A 69 4.98 9.46 -7.39
N HIS A 70 4.31 8.42 -7.88
CA HIS A 70 3.99 8.27 -9.30
C HIS A 70 3.01 9.33 -9.79
N VAL A 71 1.98 9.70 -9.03
CA VAL A 71 1.08 10.81 -9.41
C VAL A 71 1.86 12.11 -9.62
N VAL A 72 2.78 12.43 -8.70
CA VAL A 72 3.67 13.60 -8.83
C VAL A 72 4.53 13.50 -10.10
N THR A 73 5.16 12.34 -10.31
CA THR A 73 6.06 12.12 -11.46
C THR A 73 5.31 12.21 -12.79
N ILE A 74 4.10 11.66 -12.87
CA ILE A 74 3.25 11.73 -14.06
C ILE A 74 2.93 13.18 -14.40
N GLU A 75 2.52 13.98 -13.42
CA GLU A 75 2.19 15.39 -13.65
C GLU A 75 3.40 16.21 -14.10
N GLU A 76 4.56 16.02 -13.45
CA GLU A 76 5.80 16.70 -13.86
C GLU A 76 6.18 16.35 -15.31
N ASN A 77 6.08 15.08 -15.70
CA ASN A 77 6.37 14.62 -17.07
C ASN A 77 5.37 15.18 -18.09
N VAL A 78 4.08 15.29 -17.73
CA VAL A 78 3.04 15.89 -18.58
C VAL A 78 3.31 17.39 -18.75
N ILE A 79 3.57 18.13 -17.67
CA ILE A 79 3.86 19.57 -17.70
C ILE A 79 5.12 19.89 -18.52
N GLN A 80 6.15 19.04 -18.46
CA GLN A 80 7.36 19.22 -19.27
C GLN A 80 7.07 19.19 -20.78
N LYS A 81 6.10 18.37 -21.23
CA LYS A 81 5.68 18.27 -22.64
C LYS A 81 4.58 19.26 -23.01
N HIS A 82 3.77 19.66 -22.04
CA HIS A 82 2.60 20.53 -22.17
C HIS A 82 2.63 21.64 -21.12
N PRO A 83 3.52 22.65 -21.24
CA PRO A 83 3.68 23.71 -20.24
C PRO A 83 2.39 24.50 -19.96
N GLU A 84 1.48 24.56 -20.93
CA GLU A 84 0.14 25.18 -20.81
C GLU A 84 -0.75 24.52 -19.75
N LEU A 85 -0.47 23.27 -19.37
CA LEU A 85 -1.19 22.55 -18.33
C LEU A 85 -0.68 22.84 -16.92
N LYS A 86 0.42 23.61 -16.79
CA LYS A 86 1.04 23.90 -15.50
C LYS A 86 0.05 24.60 -14.55
N ARG A 87 -0.18 23.97 -13.39
CA ARG A 87 -0.94 24.55 -12.28
C ARG A 87 -0.14 24.38 -10.99
N VAL A 88 -0.06 25.41 -10.16
CA VAL A 88 0.53 25.30 -8.82
C VAL A 88 -0.56 24.71 -7.91
N GLY A 89 -0.74 23.39 -8.01
CA GLY A 89 -1.80 22.64 -7.36
C GLY A 89 -1.32 21.75 -6.22
N PHE A 90 -2.18 20.79 -5.86
CA PHE A 90 -1.95 19.84 -4.77
C PHE A 90 -0.67 19.02 -4.91
N THR A 91 -0.42 18.47 -6.10
CA THR A 91 0.75 17.64 -6.43
C THR A 91 2.07 18.41 -6.37
N ALA A 92 2.09 19.66 -6.80
CA ALA A 92 3.25 20.54 -6.63
C ALA A 92 3.60 20.73 -5.14
N LYS A 93 2.59 20.81 -4.28
CA LYS A 93 2.78 20.88 -2.82
C LYS A 93 3.19 19.55 -2.21
N LEU A 94 2.69 18.42 -2.71
CA LEU A 94 3.21 17.11 -2.33
C LEU A 94 4.70 16.98 -2.68
N ALA A 95 5.09 17.38 -3.90
CA ALA A 95 6.48 17.34 -4.35
C ALA A 95 7.39 18.20 -3.46
N GLU A 96 6.93 19.41 -3.09
CA GLU A 96 7.64 20.31 -2.18
C GLU A 96 7.78 19.71 -0.78
N GLY A 97 6.66 19.29 -0.15
CA GLY A 97 6.64 18.90 1.26
C GLY A 97 7.19 17.50 1.55
N LEU A 98 7.23 16.61 0.56
CA LEU A 98 7.81 15.27 0.69
C LEU A 98 9.25 15.19 0.15
N LYS A 99 9.82 16.29 -0.34
CA LYS A 99 11.16 16.30 -0.92
C LYS A 99 12.21 15.78 0.06
N GLY A 100 12.87 14.69 -0.30
CA GLY A 100 13.93 14.08 0.50
C GLY A 100 13.46 13.25 1.70
N VAL A 101 12.14 13.09 1.88
CA VAL A 101 11.58 12.19 2.91
C VAL A 101 11.56 10.77 2.35
N SER A 102 12.13 9.80 3.07
CA SER A 102 12.09 8.38 2.65
C SER A 102 10.68 7.78 2.82
N MET A 103 10.34 6.78 2.01
CA MET A 103 9.06 6.05 2.15
C MET A 103 8.91 5.45 3.54
N ASP A 104 9.98 4.88 4.11
CA ASP A 104 9.99 4.34 5.47
C ASP A 104 9.65 5.42 6.51
N THR A 105 10.20 6.62 6.37
CA THR A 105 9.88 7.74 7.28
C THR A 105 8.41 8.12 7.18
N ILE A 106 7.86 8.16 5.97
CA ILE A 106 6.44 8.45 5.74
C ILE A 106 5.58 7.39 6.44
N ILE A 107 5.88 6.11 6.21
CA ILE A 107 5.15 4.98 6.81
C ILE A 107 5.22 5.04 8.33
N GLN A 108 6.41 5.20 8.91
CA GLN A 108 6.58 5.28 10.37
C GLN A 108 5.81 6.44 11.00
N ARG A 109 5.75 7.59 10.32
CA ARG A 109 5.00 8.77 10.80
C ARG A 109 3.50 8.53 10.78
N VAL A 110 2.97 7.91 9.72
CA VAL A 110 1.54 7.57 9.61
C VAL A 110 1.18 6.46 10.59
N ASP A 111 2.00 5.42 10.70
CA ASP A 111 1.82 4.35 11.70
C ASP A 111 1.81 4.91 13.11
N GLY A 112 2.74 5.82 13.41
CA GLY A 112 2.81 6.49 14.69
C GLY A 112 1.56 7.30 15.00
N PHE A 113 1.10 8.11 14.06
CA PHE A 113 -0.10 8.93 14.23
C PHE A 113 -1.32 8.10 14.64
N TYR A 114 -1.66 7.07 13.87
CA TYR A 114 -2.87 6.27 14.16
C TYR A 114 -2.72 5.33 15.37
N ARG A 115 -1.49 4.95 15.74
CA ARG A 115 -1.24 4.23 16.99
C ARG A 115 -1.47 5.14 18.20
N ASP A 116 -1.04 6.39 18.10
CA ASP A 116 -1.10 7.35 19.19
C ASP A 116 -2.50 8.03 19.27
N HIS A 117 -3.30 7.96 18.18
CA HIS A 117 -4.68 8.44 18.06
C HIS A 117 -5.64 7.37 17.49
N PRO A 118 -5.96 6.29 18.23
CA PRO A 118 -6.82 5.22 17.74
C PRO A 118 -8.24 5.68 17.34
N GLU A 119 -8.75 6.74 17.98
CA GLU A 119 -10.04 7.36 17.69
C GLU A 119 -10.11 8.00 16.30
N ASP A 120 -8.95 8.35 15.73
CA ASP A 120 -8.84 9.01 14.42
C ASP A 120 -8.74 7.99 13.27
N GLY A 121 -9.11 6.73 13.50
CA GLY A 121 -9.05 5.65 12.51
C GLY A 121 -9.83 5.93 11.22
N ASP A 122 -10.85 6.78 11.26
CA ASP A 122 -11.64 7.18 10.08
C ASP A 122 -10.98 8.29 9.25
N LEU A 123 -9.93 8.94 9.76
CA LEU A 123 -9.24 9.98 8.99
C LEU A 123 -8.54 9.39 7.76
N PRO A 124 -8.60 10.07 6.59
CA PRO A 124 -7.90 9.64 5.40
C PRO A 124 -6.37 9.63 5.59
N VAL A 125 -5.71 8.56 5.14
CA VAL A 125 -4.24 8.44 5.21
C VAL A 125 -3.54 9.60 4.52
N LEU A 126 -4.02 10.00 3.33
CA LEU A 126 -3.44 11.13 2.60
C LEU A 126 -3.63 12.46 3.37
N GLY A 127 -4.70 12.58 4.15
CA GLY A 127 -4.92 13.72 5.05
C GLY A 127 -3.90 13.76 6.19
N VAL A 128 -3.58 12.60 6.77
CA VAL A 128 -2.54 12.48 7.80
C VAL A 128 -1.16 12.77 7.22
N ILE A 129 -0.82 12.22 6.03
CA ILE A 129 0.43 12.56 5.32
C ILE A 129 0.50 14.08 5.10
N TRP A 130 -0.59 14.70 4.69
CA TRP A 130 -0.64 16.14 4.49
C TRP A 130 -0.35 16.92 5.78
N ALA A 131 -1.03 16.57 6.87
CA ALA A 131 -0.90 17.28 8.14
C ALA A 131 0.46 17.05 8.83
N GLN A 132 0.95 15.82 8.82
CA GLN A 132 2.14 15.41 9.57
C GLN A 132 3.46 15.67 8.83
N LEU A 133 3.44 15.64 7.50
CA LEU A 133 4.66 15.67 6.69
C LEU A 133 4.68 16.80 5.68
N VAL A 134 3.63 16.95 4.87
CA VAL A 134 3.64 17.91 3.77
C VAL A 134 3.57 19.33 4.30
N ARG A 135 2.49 19.68 5.01
CA ARG A 135 2.21 21.05 5.48
C ARG A 135 3.36 21.64 6.30
N PRO A 136 3.99 20.92 7.25
CA PRO A 136 5.12 21.46 8.03
C PRO A 136 6.37 21.75 7.19
N ASN A 137 6.53 21.09 6.04
CA ASN A 137 7.70 21.22 5.18
C ASN A 137 7.52 22.21 4.01
N LEU A 138 6.33 22.78 3.84
CA LEU A 138 6.06 23.76 2.81
C LEU A 138 6.74 25.11 3.15
N LYS A 139 7.48 25.67 2.20
CA LYS A 139 8.19 26.96 2.35
C LYS A 139 7.40 28.11 1.77
N ALA A 140 6.73 27.88 0.64
CA ALA A 140 5.72 28.78 0.11
C ALA A 140 4.36 28.27 0.57
N GLY A 141 3.50 29.12 1.13
CA GLY A 141 2.19 28.67 1.62
C GLY A 141 1.25 28.19 0.51
N ILE A 142 -0.03 28.04 0.82
CA ILE A 142 -1.00 27.36 -0.05
C ILE A 142 -1.70 28.41 -0.94
N ALA A 143 -1.75 28.17 -2.25
CA ALA A 143 -2.44 29.04 -3.22
C ALA A 143 -2.01 30.52 -3.13
N ASP A 144 -0.71 30.78 -3.30
CA ASP A 144 -0.09 32.12 -3.26
C ASP A 144 -0.28 32.90 -1.94
N ARG A 145 -0.78 32.25 -0.88
CA ARG A 145 -0.82 32.82 0.46
C ARG A 145 0.35 32.29 1.27
N PRO A 146 1.19 33.15 1.87
CA PRO A 146 2.13 32.71 2.90
C PRO A 146 1.38 31.98 4.02
N PHE A 147 2.01 31.01 4.68
CA PHE A 147 1.53 30.62 6.01
C PHE A 147 1.54 31.88 6.87
N ALA A 148 0.47 32.12 7.63
CA ALA A 148 0.48 33.20 8.61
C ALA A 148 1.77 33.04 9.43
N SER A 149 2.66 34.02 9.34
CA SER A 149 3.91 34.03 10.10
C SER A 149 3.53 33.80 11.56
N SER A 150 4.12 32.78 12.18
CA SER A 150 4.02 32.56 13.63
C SER A 150 4.84 33.62 14.39
N THR A 151 4.63 34.88 14.05
CA THR A 151 5.12 36.06 14.77
C THR A 151 3.91 36.82 15.31
N GLY A 152 3.52 36.46 16.52
CA GLY A 152 3.01 37.42 17.51
C GLY A 152 1.67 37.05 18.17
N PRO A 153 1.44 37.52 19.41
CA PRO A 153 2.33 38.29 20.28
C PRO A 153 3.27 37.44 21.15
#